data_AF-A0A1Q7RL51-F1
#
_entry.id   AF-A0A1Q7RL51-F1
#
_cell.length_a   1.000
_cell.length_b   1.000
_cell.length_c   1.000
_cell.angle_alpha   90.00
_cell.angle_beta   90.00
_cell.angle_gamma   90.00
#
_symmetry.space_group_name_H-M   'P 1'
#
loop_
_entity.id
_entity.type
_entity.pdbx_description
1 polymer ?
#
loop_
_entity_poly.entity_id
_entity_poly.type
_entity_poly.pdbx_seq_one_letter_code
_entity_poly.pdbx_strand_id
1 'polypeptide(L)'
;MTGDEGAKRSAALILEVLAGLRTPSEASTVLGVTTMRYYVLERRALEGMVQALQPRPKGKRRRPEDALQEAGREKVRLEREMGRLQALVRAAQRTMGLPPPPSREKTKGEQRRRRRPQVRAVKAMALLRSPMPEPATTPEASETAR
;
A
#
# COMPACT_ATOMS: atom_id res chain seq x y z
N MET A 1 -27.32 -7.91 -1.20
CA MET A 1 -25.85 -8.06 -1.08
C MET A 1 -25.21 -6.68 -1.17
N THR A 2 -24.42 -6.28 -0.16
CA THR A 2 -23.72 -4.99 -0.15
C THR A 2 -22.40 -5.12 -0.92
N GLY A 3 -22.12 -4.22 -1.87
CA GLY A 3 -20.91 -4.26 -2.67
C GLY A 3 -20.99 -3.34 -3.89
N ASP A 4 -19.83 -3.03 -4.46
CA ASP A 4 -19.71 -2.30 -5.73
C ASP A 4 -20.38 -3.08 -6.87
N GLU A 5 -20.97 -2.36 -7.84
CA GLU A 5 -21.73 -2.99 -8.92
C GLU A 5 -20.83 -3.83 -9.85
N GLY A 6 -19.59 -3.39 -10.07
CA GLY A 6 -18.59 -4.17 -10.79
C GLY A 6 -18.25 -5.47 -10.06
N ALA A 7 -18.14 -5.42 -8.73
CA ALA A 7 -17.86 -6.61 -7.92
C ALA A 7 -19.01 -7.64 -7.97
N LYS A 8 -20.27 -7.19 -7.92
CA LYS A 8 -21.44 -8.08 -8.07
C LYS A 8 -21.45 -8.76 -9.45
N ARG A 9 -21.17 -8.00 -10.51
CA ARG A 9 -21.10 -8.53 -11.87
C ARG A 9 -20.01 -9.59 -12.01
N SER A 10 -18.82 -9.34 -11.46
CA SER A 10 -17.75 -10.36 -11.45
C SER A 10 -18.13 -11.60 -10.68
N ALA A 11 -18.75 -11.46 -9.51
CA ALA A 11 -19.20 -12.60 -8.71
C ALA A 11 -20.25 -13.45 -9.46
N ALA A 12 -21.22 -12.82 -10.11
CA ALA A 12 -22.24 -13.52 -10.91
C ALA A 12 -21.60 -14.32 -12.05
N LEU A 13 -20.68 -13.71 -12.82
CA LEU A 13 -20.01 -14.37 -13.94
C LEU A 13 -19.13 -15.55 -13.50
N ILE A 14 -18.45 -15.43 -12.35
CA ILE A 14 -17.69 -16.55 -11.78
C ILE A 14 -18.63 -17.72 -11.42
N LEU A 15 -19.78 -17.42 -10.80
CA LEU A 15 -20.75 -18.45 -10.44
C LEU A 15 -21.40 -19.11 -11.67
N GLU A 16 -21.68 -18.35 -12.74
CA GLU A 16 -22.16 -18.90 -14.02
C GLU A 16 -21.15 -19.90 -14.62
N VAL A 17 -19.85 -19.58 -14.58
CA VAL A 17 -18.80 -20.48 -15.06
C VAL A 17 -18.70 -21.73 -14.18
N LEU A 18 -18.69 -21.57 -12.86
CA LEU A 18 -18.65 -22.71 -11.94
C LEU A 18 -19.90 -23.59 -12.02
N ALA A 19 -21.04 -23.03 -12.41
CA ALA A 19 -22.28 -23.75 -12.70
C ALA A 19 -22.31 -24.41 -14.09
N GLY A 20 -21.29 -24.19 -14.93
CA GLY A 20 -21.22 -24.73 -16.29
C GLY A 20 -22.12 -24.04 -17.31
N LEU A 21 -22.72 -22.89 -16.96
CA LEU A 21 -23.58 -22.10 -17.86
C LEU A 21 -22.76 -21.26 -18.86
N ARG A 22 -21.47 -21.09 -18.59
CA ARG A 22 -20.56 -20.26 -19.37
C ARG A 22 -19.13 -20.79 -19.30
N THR A 23 -18.34 -20.56 -20.33
CA THR A 23 -16.90 -20.87 -20.32
C THR A 23 -16.06 -19.74 -19.70
N PRO A 24 -14.86 -20.05 -19.14
CA PRO A 24 -13.93 -19.02 -18.66
C PRO A 24 -13.59 -17.96 -19.70
N SER A 25 -13.49 -18.35 -20.98
CA SER A 25 -13.22 -17.45 -22.11
C SER A 25 -14.37 -16.46 -22.32
N GLU A 26 -15.61 -16.93 -22.36
CA GLU A 26 -16.80 -16.06 -22.51
C GLU A 26 -16.95 -15.11 -21.32
N ALA A 27 -16.73 -15.59 -20.10
CA ALA A 27 -16.76 -14.75 -18.91
C ALA A 27 -15.66 -13.66 -18.94
N SER A 28 -14.46 -14.02 -19.39
CA SER A 28 -13.36 -13.07 -19.54
C SER A 28 -13.67 -11.97 -20.58
N THR A 29 -14.28 -12.33 -21.70
CA THR A 29 -14.73 -11.37 -22.73
C THR A 29 -15.78 -10.40 -22.18
N VAL A 30 -16.79 -10.90 -21.45
CA VAL A 30 -17.84 -10.04 -20.88
C VAL A 30 -17.32 -9.14 -19.75
N LEU A 31 -16.30 -9.58 -19.02
CA LEU A 31 -15.60 -8.76 -18.03
C LEU A 31 -14.61 -7.77 -18.66
N GLY A 32 -14.27 -7.91 -19.94
CA GLY A 32 -13.25 -7.10 -20.61
C GLY A 32 -11.84 -7.36 -20.07
N VAL A 33 -11.55 -8.60 -19.65
CA VAL A 33 -10.24 -9.02 -19.12
C VAL A 33 -9.70 -10.23 -19.86
N THR A 34 -8.40 -10.51 -19.71
CA THR A 34 -7.82 -11.74 -20.25
C THR A 34 -8.29 -12.97 -19.48
N THR A 35 -8.28 -14.15 -20.12
CA THR A 35 -8.63 -15.42 -19.47
C THR A 35 -7.74 -15.71 -18.26
N MET A 36 -6.45 -15.37 -18.31
CA MET A 36 -5.56 -15.47 -17.16
C MET A 36 -6.00 -14.57 -15.99
N ARG A 37 -6.45 -13.34 -16.28
CA ARG A 37 -6.97 -12.44 -15.24
C ARG A 37 -8.27 -12.97 -14.65
N TYR A 38 -9.13 -13.61 -15.45
CA TYR A 38 -10.32 -14.30 -14.95
C TYR A 38 -9.96 -15.36 -13.90
N TYR A 39 -9.02 -16.26 -14.17
CA TYR A 39 -8.62 -17.29 -13.19
C TYR A 39 -8.06 -16.71 -11.88
N VAL A 40 -7.35 -15.59 -11.95
CA VAL A 40 -6.89 -14.87 -10.74
C VAL A 40 -8.08 -14.34 -9.94
N LEU A 41 -9.11 -13.82 -10.60
CA LEU A 41 -10.32 -13.32 -9.94
C LEU A 41 -11.15 -14.48 -9.35
N GLU A 42 -11.31 -15.57 -10.08
CA GLU A 42 -11.99 -16.78 -9.62
C GLU A 42 -11.32 -17.35 -8.36
N ARG A 43 -10.00 -17.54 -8.41
CA ARG A 43 -9.23 -17.99 -7.24
C ARG A 43 -9.43 -17.06 -6.04
N ARG A 44 -9.31 -15.75 -6.24
CA ARG A 44 -9.50 -14.76 -5.17
C ARG A 44 -10.92 -14.80 -4.60
N ALA A 45 -11.93 -15.01 -5.44
CA ALA A 45 -13.32 -15.11 -5.01
C ALA A 45 -13.54 -16.34 -4.13
N LEU A 46 -13.00 -17.50 -4.54
CA LEU A 46 -13.08 -18.73 -3.76
C LEU A 46 -12.33 -18.64 -2.43
N GLU A 47 -11.12 -18.06 -2.43
CA GLU A 47 -10.35 -17.79 -1.20
C GLU A 47 -11.14 -16.89 -0.24
N GLY A 48 -11.75 -15.82 -0.77
CA GLY A 48 -12.59 -14.91 0.01
C GLY A 48 -13.84 -15.60 0.58
N MET A 49 -14.47 -16.50 -0.18
CA MET A 49 -15.60 -17.30 0.28
C MET A 49 -15.19 -18.23 1.43
N VAL A 50 -14.08 -18.96 1.28
CA VAL A 50 -13.54 -19.82 2.34
C VAL A 50 -13.23 -19.00 3.59
N GLN A 51 -12.55 -17.86 3.45
CA GLN A 51 -12.24 -16.98 4.57
C GLN A 51 -13.49 -16.46 5.29
N ALA A 52 -14.54 -16.11 4.53
CA ALA A 52 -15.79 -15.62 5.10
C ALA A 52 -16.57 -16.72 5.87
N LEU A 53 -16.42 -17.98 5.46
CA LEU A 53 -17.05 -19.13 6.10
C LEU A 53 -16.25 -19.68 7.29
N GLN A 54 -15.01 -19.21 7.51
CA GLN A 54 -14.23 -19.64 8.68
C GLN A 54 -14.93 -19.25 9.99
N PRO A 55 -14.87 -20.11 11.03
CA PRO A 55 -15.37 -19.77 12.36
C PRO A 55 -14.74 -18.47 12.84
N ARG A 56 -15.59 -17.50 13.18
CA ARG A 56 -15.10 -16.23 13.71
C ARG A 56 -14.49 -16.51 15.09
N PRO A 57 -13.23 -16.11 15.35
CA PRO A 57 -12.62 -16.31 16.65
C PRO A 57 -13.47 -15.61 17.72
N LYS A 58 -13.74 -16.33 18.82
CA LYS A 58 -14.52 -15.78 19.93
C LYS A 58 -13.73 -14.67 20.63
N GLY A 59 -14.40 -13.55 20.92
CA GLY A 59 -13.84 -12.45 21.71
C GLY A 59 -13.40 -11.23 20.91
N LYS A 60 -12.96 -10.19 21.62
CA LYS A 60 -12.54 -8.91 21.05
C LYS A 60 -11.13 -9.06 20.45
N ARG A 61 -11.01 -8.94 19.13
CA ARG A 61 -9.72 -8.89 18.43
C ARG A 61 -9.39 -7.45 18.07
N ARG A 62 -8.11 -7.08 18.25
CA ARG A 62 -7.54 -5.86 17.64
C ARG A 62 -7.64 -6.01 16.12
N ARG A 63 -8.38 -5.11 15.50
CA ARG A 63 -8.42 -4.96 14.06
C ARG A 63 -7.32 -4.01 13.59
N PRO A 64 -6.89 -4.04 12.32
CA PRO A 64 -5.97 -3.04 11.79
C PRO A 64 -6.50 -1.61 11.98
N GLU A 65 -7.83 -1.41 11.96
CA GLU A 65 -8.42 -0.10 12.25
C GLU A 65 -8.17 0.35 13.70
N ASP A 66 -8.09 -0.57 14.66
CA ASP A 66 -7.79 -0.25 16.06
C ASP A 66 -6.35 0.26 16.21
N ALA A 67 -5.40 -0.36 15.50
CA ALA A 67 -4.01 0.08 15.47
C ALA A 67 -3.87 1.47 14.82
N LEU A 68 -4.64 1.74 13.76
CA LEU A 68 -4.68 3.07 13.14
C LEU A 68 -5.26 4.12 14.08
N GLN A 69 -6.31 3.79 14.85
CA GLN A 69 -6.86 4.70 15.85
C GLN A 69 -5.87 4.98 16.99
N GLU A 70 -5.17 3.95 17.49
CA GLU A 70 -4.15 4.07 18.53
C GLU A 70 -3.00 4.98 18.06
N ALA A 71 -2.44 4.71 16.88
CA ALA A 71 -1.41 5.55 16.27
C ALA A 71 -1.89 6.99 16.05
N GLY A 72 -3.16 7.17 15.67
CA GLY A 72 -3.77 8.51 15.53
C GLY A 72 -3.82 9.27 16.85
N ARG A 73 -4.17 8.60 17.95
CA ARG A 73 -4.18 9.20 19.30
C ARG A 73 -2.79 9.57 19.76
N GLU A 74 -1.81 8.70 19.52
CA GLU A 74 -0.40 8.97 19.84
C GLU A 74 0.14 10.17 19.07
N LYS A 75 -0.17 10.27 17.77
CA LYS A 75 0.21 11.44 16.97
C LYS A 75 -0.33 12.74 17.57
N VAL A 76 -1.61 12.80 17.92
CA VAL A 76 -2.21 14.01 18.52
C VAL A 76 -1.56 14.33 19.86
N ARG A 77 -1.26 13.33 20.68
CA ARG A 77 -0.55 13.51 21.94
C ARG A 77 0.85 14.11 21.72
N LEU A 78 1.63 13.52 20.81
CA LEU A 78 2.98 13.98 20.49
C LEU A 78 2.99 15.39 19.90
N GLU A 79 2.02 15.74 19.06
CA GLU A 79 1.88 17.10 18.52
C GLU A 79 1.65 18.14 19.62
N ARG A 80 0.83 17.80 20.63
CA ARG A 80 0.60 18.68 21.80
C ARG A 80 1.84 18.83 22.66
N GLU A 81 2.54 17.73 22.94
CA GLU A 81 3.79 17.73 23.70
C GLU A 81 4.87 18.55 22.98
N MET A 82 5.00 18.37 21.67
CA MET A 82 5.93 19.13 20.84
C MET A 82 5.61 20.62 20.85
N GLY A 83 4.33 21.01 20.70
CA GLY A 83 3.90 22.40 20.81
C GLY A 83 4.22 23.03 22.17
N ARG A 84 4.01 22.29 23.27
CA ARG A 84 4.36 22.73 24.63
C ARG A 84 5.86 22.92 24.78
N LEU A 85 6.68 21.96 24.34
CA LEU A 85 8.14 22.04 24.41
C LEU A 85 8.67 23.20 23.56
N GLN A 86 8.12 23.41 22.35
CA GLN A 86 8.46 24.56 21.53
C GLN A 86 8.14 25.89 22.22
N ALA A 87 6.99 25.99 22.89
CA ALA A 87 6.62 27.19 23.64
C ALA A 87 7.59 27.45 24.80
N LEU A 88 7.98 26.40 25.53
CA LEU A 88 8.96 26.47 26.63
C LEU A 88 10.34 26.93 26.11
N VAL A 89 10.83 26.33 25.03
CA VAL A 89 12.11 26.72 24.41
C VAL A 89 12.08 28.18 23.97
N ARG A 90 10.99 28.65 23.33
CA ARG A 90 10.86 30.05 22.94
C ARG A 90 10.83 31.00 24.13
N ALA A 91 10.24 30.59 25.26
CA ALA A 91 10.25 31.38 26.49
C ALA A 91 11.67 31.49 27.07
N ALA A 92 12.40 30.38 27.13
CA ALA A 92 13.80 30.36 27.59
C ALA A 92 14.74 31.17 26.69
N GLN A 93 14.55 31.10 25.37
CA GLN A 93 15.30 31.93 24.41
C GLN A 93 15.04 33.42 24.64
N ARG A 94 13.78 33.81 24.88
CA ARG A 94 13.42 35.20 25.20
C ARG A 94 14.08 35.69 26.48
N THR A 95 14.13 34.88 27.54
CA THR A 95 14.80 35.27 28.79
C THR A 95 16.31 35.41 28.64
N MET A 96 16.93 34.65 27.72
CA MET A 96 18.37 34.72 27.45
C MET A 96 18.75 35.76 26.37
N GLY A 97 17.78 36.52 25.84
CA GLY A 97 18.04 37.51 24.78
C GLY A 97 18.44 36.90 23.43
N LEU A 98 18.19 35.60 23.22
CA LEU A 98 18.50 34.91 21.97
C LEU A 98 17.41 35.22 20.92
N PRO A 99 17.79 35.52 19.67
CA PRO A 99 16.81 35.73 18.61
C PRO A 99 16.00 34.44 18.38
N PRO A 100 14.70 34.54 18.05
CA PRO A 100 13.89 33.37 17.75
C PRO A 100 14.50 32.60 16.56
N PRO A 101 14.46 31.25 16.58
CA PRO A 101 14.96 30.48 15.45
C PRO A 101 14.22 30.90 14.18
N PRO A 102 14.91 31.03 13.04
CA PRO A 102 14.28 31.48 11.80
C PRO A 102 13.07 30.60 11.51
N SER A 103 11.91 31.21 11.31
CA SER A 103 10.75 30.46 10.84
C SER A 103 11.15 29.83 9.51
N ARG A 104 11.00 28.51 9.36
CA ARG A 104 11.15 27.87 8.05
C ARG A 104 10.30 28.67 7.08
N GLU A 105 10.94 29.37 6.16
CA GLU A 105 10.23 30.14 5.15
C GLU A 105 9.28 29.17 4.45
N LYS A 106 7.98 29.48 4.50
CA LYS A 106 7.04 28.86 3.58
C LYS A 106 7.43 29.42 2.22
N THR A 107 8.25 28.68 1.48
CA THR A 107 8.42 28.91 0.06
C THR A 107 7.02 29.01 -0.53
N LYS A 108 6.70 30.20 -1.03
CA LYS A 108 5.43 30.55 -1.66
C LYS A 108 5.16 29.43 -2.66
N GLY A 109 4.10 28.66 -2.42
CA GLY A 109 3.86 27.40 -3.10
C GLY A 109 4.07 27.55 -4.59
N GLU A 110 5.11 26.88 -5.11
CA GLU A 110 5.28 26.69 -6.54
C GLU A 110 3.95 26.10 -7.04
N GLN A 111 3.27 26.81 -7.95
CA GLN A 111 2.15 26.23 -8.69
C GLN A 111 2.57 24.84 -9.12
N ARG A 112 1.83 23.80 -8.68
CA ARG A 112 2.11 22.41 -9.05
C ARG A 112 2.21 22.37 -10.58
N ARG A 113 3.44 22.35 -11.10
CA ARG A 113 3.69 22.20 -12.52
C ARG A 113 2.98 20.92 -12.94
N ARG A 114 2.06 21.02 -13.90
CA ARG A 114 1.40 19.86 -14.51
C ARG A 114 2.51 18.88 -14.88
N ARG A 115 2.49 17.70 -14.26
CA ARG A 115 3.48 16.65 -14.53
C ARG A 115 3.39 16.29 -16.00
N ARG A 116 4.38 16.70 -16.80
CA ARG A 116 4.51 16.25 -18.19
C ARG A 116 4.87 14.77 -18.17
N PRO A 117 4.08 13.90 -18.82
CA PRO A 117 4.24 12.46 -18.72
C PRO A 117 5.29 11.97 -19.72
N GLN A 118 6.57 12.32 -19.59
CA GLN A 118 7.57 11.88 -20.58
C GLN A 118 8.95 11.43 -20.04
N VAL A 119 9.21 11.46 -18.73
CA VAL A 119 10.52 11.01 -18.18
C VAL A 119 10.42 9.72 -17.35
N ARG A 120 9.27 9.43 -16.74
CA ARG A 120 9.08 8.20 -15.93
C ARG A 120 9.05 6.93 -16.80
N ALA A 121 8.50 7.01 -18.01
CA ALA A 121 8.44 5.89 -18.94
C ALA A 121 9.85 5.45 -19.41
N VAL A 122 10.72 6.41 -19.74
CA VAL A 122 12.10 6.13 -20.15
C VAL A 122 12.91 5.50 -19.01
N LYS A 123 12.71 5.95 -17.77
CA LYS A 123 13.38 5.38 -16.59
C LYS A 123 12.87 3.97 -16.25
N ALA A 124 11.59 3.69 -16.47
CA ALA A 124 11.01 2.36 -16.32
C ALA A 124 11.53 1.39 -17.41
N MET A 125 11.68 1.87 -18.65
CA MET A 125 12.28 1.06 -19.73
C MET A 125 13.74 0.72 -19.47
N ALA A 126 14.52 1.63 -18.87
CA ALA A 126 15.91 1.37 -18.48
C ALA A 126 16.04 0.28 -17.39
N LEU A 127 15.10 0.25 -16.44
CA LEU A 127 15.05 -0.78 -15.40
C LEU A 127 14.67 -2.16 -15.94
N LEU A 128 13.80 -2.23 -16.97
CA LEU A 128 13.39 -3.49 -17.60
C LEU A 128 14.43 -4.06 -18.57
N ARG A 129 15.35 -3.23 -19.08
CA ARG A 129 16.43 -3.65 -19.99
C ARG A 129 17.70 -4.10 -19.28
N SER A 130 17.81 -3.91 -17.96
CA SER A 130 18.94 -4.43 -17.19
C SER A 130 18.67 -5.90 -16.84
N PRO A 131 19.52 -6.85 -17.27
CA PRO A 131 19.32 -8.26 -16.94
C PRO A 131 19.48 -8.48 -15.43
N MET A 132 18.54 -9.23 -14.85
CA MET A 132 18.56 -9.65 -13.46
C MET A 132 19.78 -10.56 -13.23
N PRO A 133 20.65 -10.30 -12.23
CA PRO A 133 21.73 -11.23 -11.92
C PRO A 133 21.13 -12.54 -11.39
N GLU A 134 21.51 -13.65 -12.02
CA GLU A 134 21.22 -15.02 -11.55
C GLU A 134 21.71 -15.22 -10.11
N PRO A 135 21.01 -16.02 -9.28
CA PRO A 135 21.42 -16.28 -7.91
C PRO A 135 22.74 -17.06 -7.90
N ALA A 136 23.80 -16.41 -7.41
CA ALA A 136 25.13 -16.99 -7.28
C ALA A 136 25.10 -18.25 -6.39
N THR A 137 25.62 -19.33 -6.96
CA THR A 137 26.06 -20.54 -6.27
C THR A 137 27.07 -20.18 -5.17
N THR A 138 26.89 -20.81 -4.02
CA THR A 138 27.77 -20.76 -2.85
C THR A 138 29.12 -21.40 -3.20
N PRO A 139 30.26 -20.79 -2.86
CA PRO A 139 31.49 -21.56 -2.68
C PRO A 139 31.79 -21.73 -1.19
N GLU A 140 32.03 -22.98 -0.83
CA GLU A 140 32.53 -23.48 0.45
C GLU A 140 33.88 -22.87 0.82
N ALA A 141 34.11 -22.84 2.14
CA ALA A 141 35.32 -22.38 2.80
C ALA A 141 36.46 -23.42 2.77
N SER A 142 37.69 -22.94 2.61
CA SER A 142 38.93 -23.46 3.24
C SER A 142 40.08 -22.52 2.83
N GLU A 143 40.61 -21.63 3.66
CA GLU A 143 41.49 -21.87 4.83
C GLU A 143 42.97 -22.17 4.44
N THR A 144 43.76 -21.10 4.43
CA THR A 144 45.09 -20.90 5.07
C THR A 144 46.39 -21.60 4.57
N ALA A 145 47.45 -20.77 4.58
CA ALA A 145 48.86 -21.03 4.91
C ALA A 145 49.87 -21.36 3.78
N ARG A 146 50.73 -20.38 3.45
CA ARG A 146 52.16 -20.39 3.81
C ARG A 146 52.81 -19.02 3.64
#